data_AF-A0A961YGZ6-F1
#
_entry.id   AF-A0A961YGZ6-F1
#
_cell.length_a   1.000
_cell.length_b   1.000
_cell.length_c   1.000
_cell.angle_alpha   90.00
_cell.angle_beta   90.00
_cell.angle_gamma   90.00
#
_symmetry.space_group_name_H-M   'P 1'
#
loop_
_entity.id
_entity.type
_entity.pdbx_description
1 polymer ?
#
loop_
_entity_poly.entity_id
_entity_poly.type
_entity_poly.pdbx_seq_one_letter_code
_entity_poly.pdbx_strand_id
1 'polypeptide(L)'
;MKISKTVAFLVGVGALISAAVPAAADPQRVIDAASDRRYLFTMSAVSGSFAEDMLTLDGVPLVVYFTDRPYRQAGQMSLEDFMALWQGDAEDLSKDPPNAELAVYSPGGDTHSVLIVNQPEVGDGSLSFHVKILDETLPATFGHATLFIDAFPCAVNGC
;
A
#
# COMPACT_ATOMS: atom_id res chain seq x y z
N MET A 1 53.23 45.24 -69.73
CA MET A 1 52.84 44.04 -70.50
C MET A 1 51.83 43.24 -69.69
N LYS A 2 50.59 43.10 -70.20
CA LYS A 2 49.52 42.11 -69.89
C LYS A 2 48.83 42.04 -68.50
N ILE A 3 47.67 42.70 -68.46
CA ILE A 3 46.27 42.33 -68.05
C ILE A 3 45.99 41.00 -67.28
N SER A 4 44.97 41.10 -66.38
CA SER A 4 44.00 40.07 -65.87
C SER A 4 44.44 39.25 -64.64
N LYS A 5 43.60 38.91 -63.64
CA LYS A 5 42.13 38.76 -63.57
C LYS A 5 41.69 38.69 -62.08
N THR A 6 40.48 39.18 -61.78
CA THR A 6 39.74 39.07 -60.51
C THR A 6 39.44 37.61 -60.14
N VAL A 7 39.54 37.24 -58.85
CA VAL A 7 38.66 36.23 -58.22
C VAL A 7 38.38 36.64 -56.77
N ALA A 8 37.09 36.85 -56.48
CA ALA A 8 36.53 36.93 -55.14
C ALA A 8 36.27 35.52 -54.61
N PHE A 9 36.45 35.27 -53.31
CA PHE A 9 35.70 34.20 -52.64
C PHE A 9 35.36 34.57 -51.20
N LEU A 10 34.15 34.15 -50.82
CA LEU A 10 33.30 34.65 -49.75
C LEU A 10 33.85 34.49 -48.32
N VAL A 11 33.46 35.45 -47.50
CA VAL A 11 33.32 35.36 -46.03
C VAL A 11 32.35 34.21 -45.69
N GLY A 12 32.82 33.26 -44.89
CA GLY A 12 31.97 32.28 -44.20
C GLY A 12 32.29 32.29 -42.72
N VAL A 13 31.68 33.21 -41.96
CA VAL A 13 31.69 33.14 -40.49
C VAL A 13 30.64 32.10 -40.11
N GLY A 14 31.08 30.88 -39.83
CA GLY A 14 30.22 29.85 -39.25
C GLY A 14 29.88 30.24 -37.80
N ALA A 15 28.66 30.70 -37.57
CA ALA A 15 28.13 30.88 -36.23
C ALA A 15 27.85 29.49 -35.61
N LEU A 16 28.69 29.06 -34.68
CA LEU A 16 28.40 27.92 -33.81
C LEU A 16 27.32 28.35 -32.81
N ILE A 17 26.07 28.01 -33.11
CA ILE A 17 24.97 28.12 -32.15
C ILE A 17 25.13 26.95 -31.18
N SER A 18 25.71 27.19 -30.01
CA SER A 18 25.63 26.26 -28.88
C SER A 18 24.16 26.20 -28.43
N ALA A 19 23.43 25.19 -28.88
CA ALA A 19 22.17 24.82 -28.26
C ALA A 19 22.47 24.30 -26.85
N ALA A 20 22.15 25.10 -25.83
CA ALA A 20 22.13 24.62 -24.46
C ALA A 20 20.98 23.60 -24.36
N VAL A 21 21.35 22.31 -24.29
CA VAL A 21 20.41 21.27 -23.89
C VAL A 21 19.97 21.57 -22.45
N PRO A 22 18.66 21.71 -22.15
CA PRO A 22 18.23 21.76 -20.77
C PRO A 22 18.63 20.42 -20.13
N ALA A 23 19.40 20.49 -19.04
CA ALA A 23 19.65 19.32 -18.22
C ALA A 23 18.28 18.78 -17.78
N ALA A 24 17.94 17.58 -18.24
CA ALA A 24 16.82 16.86 -17.68
C ALA A 24 17.06 16.76 -16.16
N ALA A 25 16.11 17.26 -15.37
CA ALA A 25 16.13 17.03 -13.94
C ALA A 25 16.22 15.52 -13.71
N ASP A 26 17.23 15.10 -12.96
CA ASP A 26 17.41 13.72 -12.52
C ASP A 26 16.15 13.27 -11.74
N PRO A 27 15.38 12.27 -12.22
CA PRO A 27 14.21 11.80 -11.49
C PRO A 27 14.57 11.01 -10.23
N GLN A 28 15.84 10.84 -9.86
CA GLN A 28 16.28 10.03 -8.72
C GLN A 28 16.91 10.81 -7.56
N ARG A 29 16.31 11.93 -7.15
CA ARG A 29 16.54 12.49 -5.80
C ARG A 29 15.26 12.79 -5.03
N VAL A 30 14.59 11.72 -4.63
CA VAL A 30 13.97 11.63 -3.30
C VAL A 30 14.34 10.27 -2.73
N ILE A 31 15.57 10.16 -2.23
CA ILE A 31 15.97 9.05 -1.37
C ILE A 31 15.81 9.61 0.04
N ASP A 32 14.61 9.44 0.60
CA ASP A 32 14.25 9.50 2.04
C ASP A 32 12.74 9.22 2.15
N ALA A 33 12.35 7.95 2.06
CA ALA A 33 10.98 7.56 1.73
C ALA A 33 10.59 6.14 2.18
N ALA A 34 11.37 5.52 3.06
CA ALA A 34 10.96 4.29 3.74
C ALA A 34 10.07 4.60 4.95
N SER A 35 10.13 5.83 5.47
CA SER A 35 9.47 6.27 6.69
C SER A 35 8.06 6.86 6.50
N ASP A 36 7.41 6.77 5.34
CA ASP A 36 6.07 7.35 5.12
C ASP A 36 5.13 6.38 4.35
N ARG A 37 5.53 5.11 4.21
CA ARG A 37 4.83 4.15 3.34
C ARG A 37 3.66 3.49 4.06
N ARG A 38 2.50 4.13 4.03
CA ARG A 38 1.29 3.54 4.62
C ARG A 38 0.82 2.35 3.80
N TYR A 39 0.84 1.16 4.40
CA TYR A 39 0.34 -0.07 3.80
C TYR A 39 -1.12 -0.28 4.16
N LEU A 40 -1.90 -0.71 3.17
CA LEU A 40 -3.29 -1.12 3.29
C LEU A 40 -3.35 -2.60 2.95
N PHE A 41 -4.13 -3.36 3.72
CA PHE A 41 -4.23 -4.80 3.56
C PHE A 41 -5.68 -5.19 3.30
N THR A 42 -5.86 -6.19 2.44
CA THR A 42 -7.17 -6.81 2.26
C THR A 42 -7.06 -8.31 2.11
N MET A 43 -8.06 -9.00 2.62
CA MET A 43 -8.13 -10.46 2.62
C MET A 43 -9.58 -10.90 2.53
N SER A 44 -9.84 -11.96 1.78
CA SER A 44 -11.18 -12.55 1.68
C SER A 44 -11.23 -13.85 2.45
N ALA A 45 -12.35 -14.08 3.13
CA ALA A 45 -12.67 -15.29 3.87
C ALA A 45 -13.89 -15.99 3.25
N VAL A 46 -13.95 -17.31 3.43
CA VAL A 46 -15.08 -18.14 2.96
C VAL A 46 -16.24 -18.09 3.95
N SER A 47 -15.90 -17.98 5.24
CA SER A 47 -16.81 -17.79 6.35
C SER A 47 -16.09 -17.06 7.48
N GLY A 48 -16.84 -16.74 8.53
CA GLY A 48 -16.24 -16.38 9.79
C GLY A 48 -17.24 -16.30 10.92
N SER A 49 -16.73 -15.94 12.09
CA SER A 49 -17.52 -15.82 13.30
C SER A 49 -17.04 -14.68 14.17
N PHE A 50 -17.90 -14.26 15.09
CA PHE A 50 -17.59 -13.29 16.10
C PHE A 50 -18.13 -13.76 17.45
N ALA A 51 -17.22 -13.93 18.42
CA ALA A 51 -17.56 -14.30 19.79
C ALA A 51 -16.50 -13.74 20.74
N GLU A 52 -16.92 -13.24 21.91
CA GLU A 52 -16.01 -12.81 22.98
C GLU A 52 -14.93 -11.81 22.50
N ASP A 53 -15.34 -10.81 21.71
CA ASP A 53 -14.44 -9.81 21.10
C ASP A 53 -13.39 -10.40 20.13
N MET A 54 -13.56 -11.66 19.72
CA MET A 54 -12.72 -12.33 18.73
C MET A 54 -13.44 -12.42 17.38
N LEU A 55 -12.90 -11.76 16.35
CA LEU A 55 -13.28 -11.97 14.96
C LEU A 55 -12.43 -13.11 14.40
N THR A 56 -13.07 -14.15 13.86
CA THR A 56 -12.39 -15.27 13.19
C THR A 56 -12.78 -15.32 11.72
N LEU A 57 -11.78 -15.41 10.85
CA LEU A 57 -11.91 -15.50 9.39
C LEU A 57 -11.39 -16.86 8.91
N ASP A 58 -12.25 -17.63 8.26
CA ASP A 58 -11.93 -18.98 7.81
C ASP A 58 -11.60 -19.02 6.32
N GLY A 59 -10.59 -19.83 5.97
CA GLY A 59 -10.23 -20.09 4.58
C GLY A 59 -9.69 -18.86 3.86
N VAL A 60 -8.93 -18.02 4.57
CA VAL A 60 -8.21 -16.88 3.98
C VAL A 60 -7.03 -17.40 3.15
N PRO A 61 -7.03 -17.29 1.81
CA PRO A 61 -6.02 -17.93 0.98
C PRO A 61 -4.72 -17.12 0.88
N LEU A 62 -4.80 -15.79 0.98
CA LEU A 62 -3.70 -14.85 0.87
C LEU A 62 -4.11 -13.49 1.42
N VAL A 63 -3.11 -12.62 1.60
CA VAL A 63 -3.29 -11.20 1.90
C VAL A 63 -2.82 -10.38 0.71
N VAL A 64 -3.66 -9.49 0.20
CA VAL A 64 -3.27 -8.48 -0.79
C VAL A 64 -2.89 -7.20 -0.05
N TYR A 65 -1.82 -6.55 -0.49
CA TYR A 65 -1.41 -5.27 0.07
C TYR A 65 -1.14 -4.24 -1.03
N PHE A 66 -1.27 -2.98 -0.66
CA PHE A 66 -0.82 -1.86 -1.48
C PHE A 66 -0.45 -0.67 -0.60
N THR A 67 0.42 0.19 -1.12
CA THR A 67 0.81 1.43 -0.47
C THR A 67 -0.08 2.58 -0.91
N ASP A 68 -0.31 3.51 0.00
CA ASP A 68 -0.87 4.82 -0.33
C ASP A 68 0.05 5.64 -1.23
N ARG A 69 -0.55 6.61 -1.94
CA ARG A 69 0.19 7.57 -2.78
C ARG A 69 1.14 8.44 -1.93
N PRO A 70 2.31 8.86 -2.46
CA PRO A 70 2.76 8.76 -3.86
C PRO A 70 3.32 7.39 -4.25
N TYR A 71 3.54 6.51 -3.28
CA TYR A 71 4.02 5.15 -3.51
C TYR A 71 2.94 4.34 -4.24
N ARG A 72 3.39 3.47 -5.15
CA ARG A 72 2.51 2.61 -5.96
C ARG A 72 3.00 1.17 -5.89
N GLN A 73 3.38 0.73 -4.70
CA GLN A 73 3.75 -0.65 -4.46
C GLN A 73 2.47 -1.43 -4.15
N ALA A 74 2.30 -2.57 -4.80
CA ALA A 74 1.21 -3.50 -4.54
C ALA A 74 1.71 -4.93 -4.74
N GLY A 75 1.05 -5.86 -4.07
CA GLY A 75 1.40 -7.27 -4.15
C GLY A 75 0.46 -8.12 -3.33
N GLN A 76 0.89 -9.36 -3.12
CA GLN A 76 0.22 -10.32 -2.25
C GLN A 76 1.26 -11.07 -1.44
N MET A 77 0.86 -11.61 -0.30
CA MET A 77 1.71 -12.40 0.59
C MET A 77 0.91 -13.53 1.23
N SER A 78 1.63 -14.50 1.81
CA SER A 78 1.01 -15.55 2.61
C SER A 78 0.52 -15.00 3.96
N LEU A 79 -0.34 -15.76 4.65
CA LEU A 79 -0.69 -15.44 6.04
C LEU A 79 0.53 -15.49 6.96
N GLU A 80 1.47 -16.39 6.71
CA GLU A 80 2.71 -16.50 7.49
C GLU A 80 3.55 -15.21 7.37
N ASP A 81 3.74 -14.70 6.15
CA ASP A 81 4.46 -13.45 5.91
C ASP A 81 3.74 -12.25 6.55
N PHE A 82 2.41 -12.21 6.46
CA PHE A 82 1.60 -11.17 7.09
C PHE A 82 1.77 -11.19 8.62
N MET A 83 1.75 -12.37 9.22
CA MET A 83 1.97 -12.54 10.66
C MET A 83 3.38 -12.13 11.09
N ALA A 84 4.41 -12.47 10.30
CA ALA A 84 5.78 -12.04 10.57
C ALA A 84 5.92 -10.52 10.50
N LEU A 85 5.26 -9.87 9.52
CA LEU A 85 5.20 -8.41 9.41
C LEU A 85 4.50 -7.80 10.63
N TRP A 86 3.32 -8.32 11.02
CA TRP A 86 2.60 -7.87 12.21
C TRP A 86 3.45 -7.98 13.48
N GLN A 87 4.14 -9.09 13.68
CA GLN A 87 5.00 -9.31 14.85
C GLN A 87 6.21 -8.37 14.88
N GLY A 88 6.73 -7.98 13.72
CA GLY A 88 7.81 -7.00 13.61
C GLY A 88 7.45 -5.63 14.20
N ASP A 89 6.17 -5.24 14.10
CA ASP A 89 5.65 -3.94 14.54
C ASP A 89 4.65 -4.06 15.71
N ALA A 90 4.62 -5.20 16.40
CA ALA A 90 3.58 -5.53 17.38
C ALA A 90 3.49 -4.54 18.54
N GLU A 91 4.63 -3.97 18.98
CA GLU A 91 4.63 -2.99 20.06
C GLU A 91 3.85 -1.73 19.66
N ASP A 92 4.03 -1.25 18.44
CA ASP A 92 3.41 -0.01 17.98
C ASP A 92 1.98 -0.23 17.54
N LEU A 93 1.68 -1.36 16.90
CA LEU A 93 0.30 -1.82 16.63
C LEU A 93 -0.52 -2.00 17.91
N SER A 94 0.12 -2.35 19.03
CA SER A 94 -0.57 -2.44 20.31
C SER A 94 -0.88 -1.06 20.91
N LYS A 95 -0.06 -0.04 20.62
CA LYS A 95 -0.26 1.34 21.11
C LYS A 95 -1.28 2.10 20.27
N ASP A 96 -1.25 1.91 18.96
CA ASP A 96 -2.10 2.57 17.98
C ASP A 96 -2.62 1.55 16.96
N PRO A 97 -3.59 0.71 17.35
CA PRO A 97 -4.10 -0.36 16.51
C PRO A 97 -4.86 0.19 15.29
N PRO A 98 -4.75 -0.46 14.12
CA PRO A 98 -5.37 0.01 12.90
C PRO A 98 -6.90 -0.09 12.95
N ASN A 99 -7.55 0.74 12.15
CA ASN A 99 -8.95 0.52 11.83
C ASN A 99 -9.07 -0.61 10.80
N ALA A 100 -10.23 -1.22 10.78
CA ALA A 100 -10.59 -2.17 9.76
C ALA A 100 -12.06 -2.03 9.37
N GLU A 101 -12.38 -2.46 8.17
CA GLU A 101 -13.74 -2.66 7.73
C GLU A 101 -13.92 -4.12 7.33
N LEU A 102 -14.90 -4.79 7.95
CA LEU A 102 -15.36 -6.09 7.50
C LEU A 102 -16.59 -5.90 6.63
N ALA A 103 -16.48 -6.20 5.34
CA ALA A 103 -17.60 -6.26 4.42
C ALA A 103 -18.07 -7.72 4.29
N VAL A 104 -19.30 -8.01 4.72
CA VAL A 104 -19.92 -9.33 4.60
C VAL A 104 -20.75 -9.38 3.33
N TYR A 105 -20.55 -10.41 2.52
CA TYR A 105 -21.38 -10.62 1.34
C TYR A 105 -22.82 -10.88 1.75
N SER A 106 -23.70 -10.00 1.31
CA SER A 106 -25.14 -10.16 1.39
C SER A 106 -25.77 -9.77 0.06
N PRO A 107 -26.96 -10.30 -0.28
CA PRO A 107 -27.66 -9.91 -1.51
C PRO A 107 -27.93 -8.39 -1.62
N GLY A 108 -28.02 -7.68 -0.49
CA GLY A 108 -28.21 -6.22 -0.42
C GLY A 108 -26.94 -5.40 -0.53
N GLY A 109 -25.77 -6.01 -0.25
CA GLY A 109 -24.45 -5.36 -0.37
C GLY A 109 -24.13 -4.30 0.69
N ASP A 110 -24.93 -4.21 1.76
CA ASP A 110 -24.87 -3.18 2.80
C ASP A 110 -24.40 -3.71 4.16
N THR A 111 -24.06 -5.00 4.26
CA THR A 111 -23.66 -5.62 5.52
C THR A 111 -22.16 -5.39 5.77
N HIS A 112 -21.84 -4.52 6.71
CA HIS A 112 -20.45 -4.19 7.05
C HIS A 112 -20.31 -3.83 8.53
N SER A 113 -19.07 -3.77 9.01
CA SER A 113 -18.74 -3.31 10.37
C SER A 113 -17.40 -2.61 10.36
N VAL A 114 -17.31 -1.49 11.09
CA VAL A 114 -16.06 -0.77 11.30
C VAL A 114 -15.46 -1.20 12.64
N LEU A 115 -14.21 -1.60 12.62
CA LEU A 115 -13.52 -2.26 13.72
C LEU A 115 -12.19 -1.56 14.02
N ILE A 116 -11.68 -1.75 15.23
CA ILE A 116 -10.25 -1.74 15.51
C ILE A 116 -9.83 -3.20 15.62
N VAL A 117 -8.72 -3.59 14.98
CA VAL A 117 -8.19 -4.97 15.02
C VAL A 117 -6.85 -5.00 15.72
N ASN A 118 -6.62 -6.01 16.54
CA ASN A 118 -5.36 -6.22 17.26
C ASN A 118 -5.09 -7.70 17.48
N GLN A 119 -3.85 -8.02 17.88
CA GLN A 119 -3.42 -9.35 18.32
C GLN A 119 -3.89 -10.46 17.36
N PRO A 120 -3.47 -10.43 16.08
CA PRO A 120 -3.82 -11.47 15.14
C PRO A 120 -3.23 -12.80 15.57
N GLU A 121 -3.97 -13.87 15.30
CA GLU A 121 -3.56 -15.23 15.56
C GLU A 121 -3.92 -16.12 14.37
N VAL A 122 -3.00 -16.99 13.97
CA VAL A 122 -3.24 -18.00 12.93
C VAL A 122 -3.21 -19.38 13.58
N GLY A 123 -4.30 -20.13 13.43
CA GLY A 123 -4.47 -21.46 13.99
C GLY A 123 -5.62 -22.19 13.31
N ASP A 124 -5.50 -23.52 13.20
CA ASP A 124 -6.56 -24.40 12.68
C ASP A 124 -7.13 -24.03 11.29
N GLY A 125 -6.32 -23.34 10.46
CA GLY A 125 -6.72 -22.89 9.12
C GLY A 125 -7.50 -21.58 9.08
N SER A 126 -7.54 -20.86 10.21
CA SER A 126 -8.24 -19.59 10.36
C SER A 126 -7.29 -18.49 10.84
N LEU A 127 -7.64 -17.25 10.51
CA LEU A 127 -7.01 -16.03 11.01
C LEU A 127 -8.00 -15.34 11.93
N SER A 128 -7.58 -15.02 13.15
CA SER A 128 -8.43 -14.33 14.11
C SER A 128 -7.80 -13.03 14.58
N PHE A 129 -8.63 -12.06 14.98
CA PHE A 129 -8.22 -10.80 15.62
C PHE A 129 -9.05 -10.55 16.88
N HIS A 130 -8.41 -9.99 17.90
CA HIS A 130 -9.15 -9.27 18.92
C HIS A 130 -9.68 -7.96 18.32
N VAL A 131 -10.96 -7.68 18.50
CA VAL A 131 -11.59 -6.52 17.87
C VAL A 131 -12.37 -5.66 18.84
N LYS A 132 -12.38 -4.36 18.57
CA LYS A 132 -13.33 -3.42 19.14
C LYS A 132 -14.22 -2.89 18.03
N ILE A 133 -15.53 -3.05 18.18
CA ILE A 133 -16.50 -2.52 17.22
C ILE A 133 -16.60 -0.99 17.40
N LEU A 134 -16.43 -0.26 16.29
CA LEU A 134 -16.58 1.19 16.23
C LEU A 134 -17.95 1.59 15.67
N ASP A 135 -18.43 0.88 14.65
CA ASP A 135 -19.70 1.15 14.00
C ASP A 135 -20.37 -0.14 13.47
N GLU A 136 -21.69 -0.10 13.42
CA GLU A 136 -22.59 -1.21 13.06
C GLU A 136 -22.45 -2.46 13.94
N THR A 137 -23.22 -3.52 13.65
CA THR A 137 -23.17 -4.79 14.38
C THR A 137 -22.48 -5.88 13.59
N LEU A 138 -21.58 -6.61 14.25
CA LEU A 138 -20.90 -7.77 13.69
C LEU A 138 -21.72 -9.05 13.99
N PRO A 139 -22.19 -9.79 12.98
CA PRO A 139 -22.97 -11.00 13.21
C PRO A 139 -22.12 -12.11 13.83
N ALA A 140 -22.72 -12.92 14.71
CA ALA A 140 -22.03 -14.02 15.39
C ALA A 140 -21.41 -15.05 14.42
N THR A 141 -22.02 -15.22 13.25
CA THR A 141 -21.50 -16.03 12.14
C THR A 141 -21.84 -15.36 10.81
N PHE A 142 -20.97 -15.50 9.82
CA PHE A 142 -21.18 -14.95 8.48
C PHE A 142 -20.56 -15.85 7.40
N GLY A 143 -21.04 -15.68 6.16
CA GLY A 143 -20.50 -16.34 4.97
C GLY A 143 -19.29 -15.60 4.41
N HIS A 144 -19.18 -15.55 3.08
CA HIS A 144 -18.10 -14.84 2.42
C HIS A 144 -17.96 -13.40 2.92
N ALA A 145 -16.75 -13.01 3.27
CA ALA A 145 -16.46 -11.66 3.74
C ALA A 145 -15.10 -11.20 3.24
N THR A 146 -14.89 -9.89 3.23
CA THR A 146 -13.59 -9.28 2.96
C THR A 146 -13.27 -8.35 4.12
N LEU A 147 -12.10 -8.55 4.72
CA LEU A 147 -11.54 -7.63 5.70
C LEU A 147 -10.60 -6.68 4.97
N PHE A 148 -10.76 -5.39 5.24
CA PHE A 148 -9.84 -4.32 4.86
C PHE A 148 -9.22 -3.75 6.13
N ILE A 149 -7.90 -3.61 6.19
CA ILE A 149 -7.19 -3.07 7.35
C ILE A 149 -6.40 -1.85 6.88
N ASP A 150 -6.63 -0.71 7.54
CA ASP A 150 -5.87 0.50 7.29
C ASP A 150 -4.52 0.51 8.05
N ALA A 151 -3.75 1.57 7.87
CA ALA A 151 -2.32 1.63 8.10
C ALA A 151 -1.81 1.01 9.41
N PHE A 152 -0.65 0.33 9.32
CA PHE A 152 0.23 0.11 10.46
C PHE A 152 0.74 1.46 11.03
N PRO A 153 0.84 1.64 12.35
CA PRO A 153 1.21 2.92 12.96
C PRO A 153 2.67 3.33 12.72
N CYS A 154 2.99 4.54 13.16
CA CYS A 154 4.21 5.34 12.92
C CYS A 154 5.59 4.62 12.94
N ALA A 155 5.73 3.38 13.41
CA ALA A 155 7.02 2.70 13.51
C ALA A 155 7.59 2.24 12.17
N VAL A 156 6.71 1.86 11.25
CA VAL A 156 7.03 1.65 9.82
C VAL A 156 6.81 2.92 8.98
N ASN A 157 6.07 3.89 9.53
CA ASN A 157 5.62 5.12 8.88
C ASN A 157 6.18 6.40 9.51
N GLY A 158 7.40 6.31 10.05
CA GLY A 158 8.22 7.38 10.66
C GLY A 158 7.59 8.77 10.79
N CYS A 159 6.68 8.86 11.76
CA CYS A 159 6.51 10.06 12.56
C CYS A 159 7.81 10.28 13.38
#